data_AF-A0A2M7MXQ2-F1
#
_entry.id   AF-A0A2M7MXQ2-F1
#
_cell.length_a   1.000
_cell.length_b   1.000
_cell.length_c   1.000
_cell.angle_alpha   90.00
_cell.angle_beta   90.00
_cell.angle_gamma   90.00
#
_symmetry.space_group_name_H-M   'P 1'
#
loop_
_entity.id
_entity.type
_entity.pdbx_description
1 polymer ?
#
loop_
_entity_poly.entity_id
_entity_poly.type
_entity_poly.pdbx_seq_one_letter_code
_entity_poly.pdbx_strand_id
1 'polypeptide(L)'
;MKTNSPLRTLIVSASIFLLLAPQSGCMTVQHGNAVVQNTDSQQYKGKKIAALPVKTQTALATDSIQGLRQEVNKRLGQVIKGRLPASTVLDVATVVDELNQKNLLPAYEKFVATYENTGVMDKKQIRALAQGLGSDYLLFTRLKAEKMDIIISRGFGASVDTMLVDARTGEVTWSGTGEWKRGGIYGFGETKLDEAAGRLLDLAFASL
;
A
#
# COMPACT_ATOMS: atom_id res chain seq x y z
N MET A 1 -47.07 -57.12 -10.74
CA MET A 1 -46.78 -56.06 -9.74
C MET A 1 -45.49 -55.35 -10.14
N LYS A 2 -45.58 -54.06 -10.49
CA LYS A 2 -44.44 -53.11 -10.51
C LYS A 2 -43.87 -53.04 -9.08
N THR A 3 -42.56 -52.89 -8.87
CA THR A 3 -41.89 -51.57 -8.92
C THR A 3 -40.39 -51.69 -9.19
N ASN A 4 -39.95 -50.99 -10.24
CA ASN A 4 -38.59 -50.50 -10.42
C ASN A 4 -38.19 -49.58 -9.26
N SER A 5 -36.95 -49.69 -8.75
CA SER A 5 -36.36 -48.65 -7.89
C SER A 5 -34.94 -48.25 -8.35
N PRO A 6 -34.81 -47.46 -9.43
CA PRO A 6 -33.53 -46.84 -9.80
C PRO A 6 -33.16 -45.67 -8.87
N LEU A 7 -33.99 -45.38 -7.86
CA LEU A 7 -33.82 -44.22 -6.98
C LEU A 7 -32.72 -44.37 -5.92
N ARG A 8 -32.34 -45.61 -5.55
CA ARG A 8 -31.34 -45.82 -4.48
C ARG A 8 -29.90 -45.70 -4.96
N THR A 9 -29.63 -46.01 -6.22
CA THR A 9 -28.28 -45.90 -6.80
C THR A 9 -27.93 -44.45 -7.19
N LEU A 10 -28.92 -43.60 -7.46
CA LEU A 10 -28.70 -42.20 -7.85
C LEU A 10 -28.35 -41.28 -6.67
N ILE A 11 -28.75 -41.65 -5.45
CA ILE A 11 -28.52 -40.84 -4.24
C ILE A 11 -27.11 -41.05 -3.67
N VAL A 12 -26.51 -42.23 -3.86
CA VAL A 12 -25.13 -42.50 -3.39
C VAL A 12 -24.10 -41.82 -4.30
N SER A 13 -24.39 -41.66 -5.59
CA SER A 13 -23.51 -40.96 -6.54
C SER A 13 -23.53 -39.43 -6.37
N ALA A 14 -24.64 -38.85 -5.91
CA ALA A 14 -24.76 -37.41 -5.67
C ALA A 14 -24.04 -36.95 -4.38
N SER A 15 -23.92 -37.84 -3.39
CA SER A 15 -23.26 -37.53 -2.11
C SER A 15 -21.73 -37.51 -2.18
N ILE A 16 -21.13 -38.18 -3.18
CA ILE A 16 -19.67 -38.18 -3.37
C ILE A 16 -19.21 -36.97 -4.20
N PHE A 17 -20.08 -36.39 -5.04
CA PHE A 17 -19.74 -35.20 -5.83
C PHE A 17 -19.79 -33.89 -5.02
N LEU A 18 -20.43 -33.86 -3.85
CA LEU A 18 -20.46 -32.68 -2.98
C LEU A 18 -19.27 -32.55 -2.02
N LEU A 19 -18.42 -33.56 -1.90
CA LEU A 19 -17.18 -33.51 -1.10
C LEU A 19 -15.94 -33.05 -1.89
N LEU A 20 -16.11 -32.76 -3.18
CA LEU A 20 -15.08 -32.19 -4.06
C LEU A 20 -15.49 -30.80 -4.58
N ALA A 21 -16.28 -30.05 -3.81
CA ALA A 21 -16.23 -28.60 -3.95
C ALA A 21 -14.91 -28.16 -3.28
N PRO A 22 -13.84 -27.80 -4.00
CA PRO A 22 -12.79 -27.03 -3.39
C PRO A 22 -13.47 -25.76 -2.88
N GLN A 23 -13.66 -25.68 -1.57
CA GLN A 23 -13.71 -24.42 -0.86
C GLN A 23 -12.32 -23.81 -1.05
N SER A 24 -12.01 -23.36 -2.26
CA SER A 24 -10.88 -22.52 -2.59
C SER A 24 -11.15 -21.16 -1.96
N GLY A 25 -11.10 -21.14 -0.64
CA GLY A 25 -11.09 -19.94 0.16
C GLY A 25 -9.78 -19.24 -0.14
N CYS A 26 -9.80 -18.33 -1.11
CA CYS A 26 -8.82 -17.27 -1.19
C CYS A 26 -8.97 -16.47 0.11
N MET A 27 -8.21 -16.83 1.16
CA MET A 27 -8.15 -16.04 2.38
C MET A 27 -7.48 -14.72 2.03
N THR A 28 -8.29 -13.67 1.93
CA THR A 28 -7.82 -12.30 1.76
C THR A 28 -7.96 -11.61 3.09
N VAL A 29 -6.84 -11.18 3.68
CA VAL A 29 -6.83 -10.37 4.90
C VAL A 29 -6.56 -8.93 4.50
N GLN A 30 -7.42 -8.02 4.94
CA GLN A 30 -7.33 -6.59 4.69
C GLN A 30 -7.49 -5.84 6.00
N HIS A 31 -6.55 -4.95 6.32
CA HIS A 31 -6.61 -4.13 7.52
C HIS A 31 -6.12 -2.73 7.21
N GLY A 32 -6.78 -1.72 7.77
CA GLY A 32 -6.36 -0.33 7.67
C GLY A 32 -6.51 0.37 9.02
N ASN A 33 -5.47 1.10 9.43
CA ASN A 33 -5.47 1.85 10.69
C ASN A 33 -4.95 3.27 10.48
N ALA A 34 -5.46 4.21 11.27
CA ALA A 34 -4.93 5.57 11.37
C ALA A 34 -4.40 5.81 12.78
N VAL A 35 -3.15 6.29 12.89
CA VAL A 35 -2.52 6.58 14.20
C VAL A 35 -2.87 7.99 14.67
N VAL A 36 -3.12 8.93 13.74
CA VAL A 36 -3.66 10.26 14.02
C VAL A 36 -5.07 10.33 13.42
N GLN A 37 -6.10 10.29 14.28
CA GLN A 37 -7.50 10.16 13.85
C GLN A 37 -8.24 11.50 13.66
N ASN A 38 -7.64 12.61 14.09
CA ASN A 38 -8.30 13.91 14.05
C ASN A 38 -7.81 14.73 12.85
N THR A 39 -8.27 14.34 11.67
CA THR A 39 -7.82 14.93 10.41
C THR A 39 -8.96 15.73 9.81
N ASP A 40 -9.08 16.99 10.23
CA ASP A 40 -9.91 17.93 9.49
C ASP A 40 -9.26 18.13 8.11
N SER A 41 -9.84 17.51 7.07
CA SER A 41 -9.34 17.64 5.70
C SER A 41 -9.27 19.09 5.22
N GLN A 42 -9.96 20.02 5.89
CA GLN A 42 -9.82 21.46 5.66
C GLN A 42 -8.39 21.97 5.91
N GLN A 43 -7.60 21.33 6.79
CA GLN A 43 -6.23 21.76 7.06
C GLN A 43 -5.33 21.70 5.81
N TYR A 44 -5.67 20.83 4.84
CA TYR A 44 -4.94 20.65 3.59
C TYR A 44 -5.47 21.51 2.45
N LYS A 45 -6.57 22.25 2.65
CA LYS A 45 -7.19 23.07 1.61
C LYS A 45 -6.25 24.16 1.09
N GLY A 46 -6.07 24.21 -0.23
CA GLY A 46 -5.15 25.14 -0.89
C GLY A 46 -3.67 24.87 -0.64
N LYS A 47 -3.33 23.78 0.06
CA LYS A 47 -1.95 23.40 0.36
C LYS A 47 -1.36 22.55 -0.75
N LYS A 48 -0.04 22.63 -0.88
CA LYS A 48 0.73 21.81 -1.82
C LYS A 48 1.37 20.62 -1.11
N ILE A 49 1.05 19.42 -1.57
CA ILE A 49 1.51 18.15 -1.00
C ILE A 49 2.44 17.47 -2.00
N ALA A 50 3.67 17.16 -1.58
CA ALA A 50 4.61 16.40 -2.41
C ALA A 50 4.60 14.91 -2.04
N ALA A 51 4.20 14.04 -2.97
CA ALA A 51 4.29 12.60 -2.79
C ALA A 51 5.73 12.14 -3.03
N LEU A 52 6.45 11.85 -1.95
CA LEU A 52 7.83 11.39 -2.04
C LEU A 52 7.90 9.97 -2.64
N PRO A 53 9.03 9.59 -3.27
CA PRO A 53 9.20 8.24 -3.78
C PRO A 53 9.03 7.18 -2.67
N VAL A 54 8.26 6.14 -2.96
CA VAL A 54 7.99 5.05 -2.00
C VAL A 54 9.28 4.31 -1.69
N LYS A 55 9.57 4.12 -0.39
CA LYS A 55 10.72 3.37 0.09
C LYS A 55 10.34 1.96 0.48
N THR A 56 11.20 0.99 0.19
CA THR A 56 10.96 -0.42 0.49
C THR A 56 11.67 -0.85 1.76
N GLN A 57 10.93 -1.44 2.70
CA GLN A 57 11.44 -2.01 3.94
C GLN A 57 11.63 -3.53 3.84
N THR A 58 12.48 -4.06 2.97
CA THR A 58 12.72 -5.52 2.99
C THR A 58 14.13 -5.94 2.55
N ALA A 59 14.60 -7.04 3.15
CA ALA A 59 15.81 -7.77 2.79
C ALA A 59 15.51 -9.08 2.02
N LEU A 60 14.24 -9.48 1.83
CA LEU A 60 13.87 -10.87 1.54
C LEU A 60 13.06 -11.12 0.25
N ALA A 61 12.67 -10.08 -0.52
CA ALA A 61 11.89 -10.26 -1.77
C ALA A 61 12.08 -9.13 -2.79
N THR A 62 13.31 -8.91 -3.26
CA THR A 62 13.74 -7.75 -4.07
C THR A 62 12.98 -7.57 -5.39
N ASP A 63 12.69 -8.64 -6.12
CA ASP A 63 12.16 -8.50 -7.49
C ASP A 63 10.65 -8.21 -7.48
N SER A 64 9.90 -8.92 -6.64
CA SER A 64 8.45 -8.74 -6.51
C SER A 64 8.10 -7.42 -5.81
N ILE A 65 8.96 -6.92 -4.91
CA ILE A 65 8.73 -5.63 -4.26
C ILE A 65 9.00 -4.45 -5.19
N GLN A 66 9.93 -4.59 -6.15
CA GLN A 66 10.22 -3.53 -7.11
C GLN A 66 9.03 -3.26 -8.04
N GLY A 67 8.41 -4.32 -8.59
CA GLY A 67 7.21 -4.18 -9.42
C GLY A 67 6.04 -3.57 -8.65
N LEU A 68 5.78 -4.05 -7.42
CA LEU A 68 4.72 -3.47 -6.58
C LEU A 68 5.00 -2.00 -6.26
N ARG A 69 6.24 -1.64 -5.92
CA ARG A 69 6.64 -0.26 -5.65
C ARG A 69 6.37 0.65 -6.84
N GLN A 70 6.66 0.20 -8.06
CA GLN A 70 6.37 0.97 -9.28
C GLN A 70 4.87 1.24 -9.41
N GLU A 71 4.03 0.23 -9.21
CA GLU A 71 2.57 0.40 -9.26
C GLU A 71 2.03 1.30 -8.15
N VAL A 72 2.58 1.20 -6.93
CA VAL A 72 2.25 2.12 -5.83
C VAL A 72 2.63 3.56 -6.20
N ASN A 73 3.86 3.80 -6.69
CA ASN A 73 4.31 5.13 -7.09
C ASN A 73 3.42 5.76 -8.19
N LYS A 74 2.97 4.97 -9.17
CA LYS A 74 2.07 5.44 -10.24
C LYS A 74 0.71 5.90 -9.70
N ARG A 75 0.17 5.20 -8.71
CA ARG A 75 -1.20 5.41 -8.19
C ARG A 75 -1.26 6.42 -7.05
N LEU A 76 -0.19 6.56 -6.27
CA LEU A 76 -0.16 7.31 -5.02
C LEU A 76 -0.69 8.76 -5.18
N GLY A 77 -0.19 9.49 -6.16
CA GLY A 77 -0.63 10.87 -6.40
C GLY A 77 -2.12 10.99 -6.72
N GLN A 78 -2.67 10.05 -7.50
CA GLN A 78 -4.09 10.02 -7.85
C GLN A 78 -4.97 9.70 -6.64
N VAL A 79 -4.56 8.75 -5.81
CA VAL A 79 -5.30 8.39 -4.59
C VAL A 79 -5.38 9.59 -3.65
N ILE A 80 -4.26 10.26 -3.37
CA ILE A 80 -4.26 11.45 -2.49
C ILE A 80 -5.11 12.56 -3.09
N LYS A 81 -5.00 12.82 -4.40
CA LYS A 81 -5.81 13.84 -5.07
C LYS A 81 -7.31 13.54 -4.97
N GLY A 82 -7.70 12.26 -4.97
CA GLY A 82 -9.09 11.83 -4.74
C GLY A 82 -9.57 12.07 -3.30
N ARG A 83 -8.69 11.95 -2.30
CA ARG A 83 -9.01 12.19 -0.88
C ARG A 83 -8.96 13.67 -0.49
N LEU A 84 -8.01 14.41 -1.07
CA LEU A 84 -7.75 15.81 -0.80
C LEU A 84 -7.90 16.66 -2.09
N PRO A 85 -9.12 16.75 -2.66
CA PRO A 85 -9.34 17.39 -3.96
C PRO A 85 -9.10 18.90 -3.94
N ALA A 86 -9.14 19.52 -2.77
CA ALA A 86 -8.89 20.96 -2.60
C ALA A 86 -7.40 21.30 -2.41
N SER A 87 -6.50 20.31 -2.47
CA SER A 87 -5.06 20.46 -2.37
C SER A 87 -4.40 20.34 -3.74
N THR A 88 -3.22 20.94 -3.91
CA THR A 88 -2.35 20.68 -5.06
C THR A 88 -1.43 19.51 -4.73
N VAL A 89 -1.56 18.39 -5.43
CA VAL A 89 -0.71 17.21 -5.21
C VAL A 89 0.34 17.13 -6.32
N LEU A 90 1.62 17.17 -5.95
CA LEU A 90 2.71 16.75 -6.82
C LEU A 90 2.82 15.22 -6.73
N ASP A 91 2.60 14.54 -7.85
CA ASP A 91 2.76 13.08 -7.90
C ASP A 91 4.24 12.67 -7.81
N VAL A 92 4.47 11.38 -7.63
CA VAL A 92 5.83 10.85 -7.43
C VAL A 92 6.73 11.13 -8.63
N ALA A 93 6.22 11.05 -9.86
CA ALA A 93 7.00 11.32 -11.06
C ALA A 93 7.50 12.77 -11.09
N THR A 94 6.59 13.72 -10.85
CA THR A 94 6.91 15.15 -10.77
C THR A 94 7.91 15.43 -9.66
N VAL A 95 7.75 14.81 -8.48
CA VAL A 95 8.69 14.97 -7.38
C VAL A 95 10.06 14.40 -7.75
N VAL A 96 10.15 13.23 -8.38
CA VAL A 96 11.43 12.65 -8.84
C VAL A 96 12.13 13.60 -9.82
N ASP A 97 11.40 14.17 -10.78
CA ASP A 97 11.97 15.13 -11.73
C ASP A 97 12.49 16.38 -11.02
N GLU A 98 11.73 16.94 -10.08
CA GLU A 98 12.19 18.09 -9.28
C GLU A 98 13.41 17.75 -8.41
N LEU A 99 13.45 16.56 -7.82
CA LEU A 99 14.59 16.11 -7.01
C LEU A 99 15.87 16.04 -7.85
N ASN A 100 15.78 15.55 -9.09
CA ASN A 100 16.89 15.50 -10.03
C ASN A 100 17.30 16.90 -10.49
N GLN A 101 16.35 17.68 -11.01
CA GLN A 101 16.61 19.00 -11.61
C GLN A 101 17.19 20.01 -10.61
N LYS A 102 16.75 19.95 -9.35
CA LYS A 102 17.17 20.88 -8.29
C LYS A 102 18.32 20.32 -7.44
N ASN A 103 18.89 19.16 -7.81
CA ASN A 103 19.95 18.49 -7.05
C ASN A 103 19.58 18.24 -5.57
N LEU A 104 18.32 17.84 -5.32
CA LEU A 104 17.80 17.56 -3.99
C LEU A 104 17.85 16.08 -3.61
N LEU A 105 18.29 15.19 -4.53
CA LEU A 105 18.46 13.76 -4.25
C LEU A 105 19.29 13.49 -2.98
N PRO A 106 20.46 14.14 -2.74
CA PRO A 106 21.23 13.89 -1.52
C PRO A 106 20.47 14.28 -0.24
N ALA A 107 19.68 15.35 -0.31
CA ALA A 107 18.86 15.79 0.82
C ALA A 107 17.72 14.79 1.11
N TYR A 108 17.07 14.28 0.07
CA TYR A 108 16.06 13.24 0.16
C TYR A 108 16.63 11.92 0.71
N GLU A 109 17.78 11.48 0.22
CA GLU A 109 18.45 10.28 0.71
C GLU A 109 18.85 10.39 2.18
N LYS A 110 19.37 11.55 2.58
CA LYS A 110 19.70 11.83 3.98
C LYS A 110 18.46 11.81 4.88
N PHE A 111 17.35 12.40 4.42
CA PHE A 111 16.05 12.37 5.11
C PHE A 111 15.58 10.94 5.37
N VAL A 112 15.57 10.12 4.32
CA VAL A 112 15.18 8.72 4.41
C VAL A 112 16.10 7.95 5.36
N ALA A 113 17.42 8.08 5.18
CA ALA A 113 18.40 7.36 6.00
C ALA A 113 18.33 7.76 7.48
N THR A 114 18.11 9.04 7.77
CA THR A 114 17.95 9.51 9.16
C THR A 114 16.73 8.86 9.80
N TYR A 115 15.60 8.86 9.11
CA TYR A 115 14.38 8.23 9.61
C TYR A 115 14.53 6.71 9.76
N GLU A 116 15.15 6.02 8.79
CA GLU A 116 15.36 4.57 8.87
C GLU A 116 16.27 4.17 10.04
N ASN A 117 17.28 4.96 10.35
CA ASN A 117 18.23 4.67 11.43
C ASN A 117 17.72 5.05 12.83
N THR A 118 16.82 6.03 12.92
CA THR A 118 16.43 6.63 14.22
C THR A 118 14.94 6.52 14.54
N GLY A 119 14.10 6.27 13.54
CA GLY A 119 12.64 6.40 13.64
C GLY A 119 12.15 7.85 13.78
N VAL A 120 13.04 8.84 13.74
CA VAL A 120 12.73 10.26 13.98
C VAL A 120 12.74 11.05 12.67
N MET A 121 11.70 11.87 12.51
CA MET A 121 11.57 12.83 11.42
C MET A 121 12.42 14.09 11.71
N ASP A 122 13.56 14.23 11.02
CA ASP A 122 14.42 15.41 11.20
C ASP A 122 13.76 16.65 10.56
N LYS A 123 13.34 17.59 11.43
CA LYS A 123 12.69 18.84 11.04
C LYS A 123 13.50 19.70 10.07
N LYS A 124 14.83 19.76 10.22
CA LYS A 124 15.68 20.56 9.33
C LYS A 124 15.69 19.95 7.93
N GLN A 125 15.76 18.63 7.84
CA GLN A 125 15.76 17.90 6.57
C GLN A 125 14.40 17.97 5.88
N ILE A 126 13.30 17.81 6.63
CA ILE A 126 11.93 18.01 6.14
C ILE A 126 11.77 19.40 5.54
N ARG A 127 12.17 20.44 6.29
CA ARG A 127 12.02 21.82 5.84
C ARG A 127 12.83 22.10 4.58
N ALA A 128 14.09 21.64 4.53
CA ALA A 128 14.94 21.84 3.36
C ALA A 128 14.36 21.15 2.12
N LEU A 129 13.90 19.90 2.27
CA LEU A 129 13.30 19.14 1.19
C LEU A 129 12.00 19.77 0.68
N ALA A 130 11.11 20.15 1.60
CA ALA A 130 9.84 20.78 1.27
C ALA A 130 10.01 22.18 0.66
N GLN A 131 10.98 22.97 1.12
CA GLN A 131 11.33 24.24 0.48
C GLN A 131 11.84 24.04 -0.94
N GLY A 132 12.70 23.04 -1.15
CA GLY A 132 13.21 22.69 -2.49
C GLY A 132 12.10 22.28 -3.45
N LEU A 133 11.11 21.52 -2.98
CA LEU A 133 9.93 21.09 -3.76
C LEU A 133 8.81 22.15 -3.80
N GLY A 134 8.95 23.23 -3.04
CA GLY A 134 7.92 24.25 -2.84
C GLY A 134 6.59 23.64 -2.38
N SER A 135 6.61 22.79 -1.36
CA SER A 135 5.45 22.09 -0.80
C SER A 135 5.23 22.44 0.67
N ASP A 136 3.96 22.48 1.10
CA ASP A 136 3.58 22.68 2.50
C ASP A 136 3.63 21.36 3.31
N TYR A 137 3.39 20.24 2.64
CA TYR A 137 3.41 18.91 3.25
C TYR A 137 4.22 17.93 2.40
N LEU A 138 4.88 17.00 3.08
CA LEU A 138 5.51 15.85 2.46
C LEU A 138 4.70 14.60 2.79
N LEU A 139 4.28 13.85 1.77
CA LEU A 139 3.80 12.49 1.99
C LEU A 139 4.99 11.54 1.90
N PHE A 140 5.30 10.90 3.01
CA PHE A 140 6.27 9.82 3.08
C PHE A 140 5.55 8.47 3.07
N THR A 141 6.04 7.50 2.29
CA THR A 141 5.44 6.17 2.18
C THR A 141 6.50 5.09 2.22
N ARG A 142 6.26 4.09 3.07
CA ARG A 142 7.08 2.88 3.19
C ARG A 142 6.26 1.68 2.74
N LEU A 143 6.83 0.83 1.92
CA LEU A 143 6.26 -0.41 1.43
C LEU A 143 7.03 -1.59 2.02
N LYS A 144 6.31 -2.52 2.62
CA LYS A 144 6.83 -3.83 3.02
C LYS A 144 6.13 -4.90 2.20
N ALA A 145 6.85 -5.91 1.77
CA ALA A 145 6.27 -7.09 1.12
C ALA A 145 6.93 -8.36 1.62
N GLU A 146 6.12 -9.38 1.86
CA GLU A 146 6.55 -10.67 2.35
C GLU A 146 6.02 -11.75 1.39
N LYS A 147 6.92 -12.62 0.93
CA LYS A 147 6.53 -13.87 0.30
C LYS A 147 6.30 -14.89 1.41
N MET A 148 5.11 -15.47 1.45
CA MET A 148 4.78 -16.55 2.36
C MET A 148 4.81 -17.85 1.55
N ASP A 149 5.90 -18.60 1.66
CA ASP A 149 5.96 -19.99 1.20
C ASP A 149 5.72 -20.91 2.39
N ILE A 150 4.51 -21.47 2.49
CA ILE A 150 4.18 -22.56 3.42
C ILE A 150 4.09 -23.83 2.57
N ILE A 151 4.48 -24.98 3.13
CA ILE A 151 4.62 -26.30 2.46
C ILE A 151 3.44 -26.66 1.52
N ILE A 152 2.24 -26.13 1.77
CA ILE A 152 1.00 -26.39 1.02
C ILE A 152 0.35 -25.14 0.39
N SER A 153 0.95 -23.95 0.51
CA SER A 153 0.34 -22.68 0.08
C SER A 153 1.39 -21.62 -0.29
N ARG A 154 1.19 -20.96 -1.43
CA ARG A 154 1.93 -19.75 -1.80
C ARG A 154 1.06 -18.54 -1.48
N GLY A 155 1.63 -17.57 -0.78
CA GLY A 155 0.95 -16.35 -0.38
C GLY A 155 1.79 -15.11 -0.65
N PHE A 156 1.10 -14.02 -0.97
CA PHE A 156 1.68 -12.69 -1.05
C PHE A 156 1.08 -11.81 0.04
N GLY A 157 1.94 -11.21 0.86
CA GLY A 157 1.55 -10.18 1.81
C GLY A 157 2.28 -8.89 1.51
N ALA A 158 1.60 -7.76 1.61
CA ALA A 158 2.21 -6.45 1.58
C ALA A 158 1.54 -5.51 2.57
N SER A 159 2.30 -4.53 3.02
CA SER A 159 1.77 -3.41 3.78
C SER A 159 2.39 -2.11 3.31
N VAL A 160 1.61 -1.03 3.36
CA VAL A 160 2.11 0.33 3.17
C VAL A 160 1.85 1.12 4.45
N ASP A 161 2.87 1.88 4.87
CA ASP A 161 2.77 2.86 5.94
C ASP A 161 2.95 4.24 5.32
N THR A 162 2.00 5.13 5.55
CA THR A 162 1.95 6.47 4.94
C THR A 162 1.86 7.54 6.02
N MET A 163 2.54 8.66 5.80
CA MET A 163 2.58 9.79 6.75
C MET A 163 2.56 11.11 5.99
N LEU A 164 1.64 12.01 6.35
CA LEU A 164 1.65 13.41 5.93
C LEU A 164 2.35 14.25 6.99
N VAL A 165 3.46 14.88 6.60
CA VAL A 165 4.32 15.66 7.49
C VAL A 165 4.22 17.14 7.14
N ASP A 166 3.88 17.99 8.11
CA ASP A 166 3.88 19.45 7.97
C ASP A 166 5.33 19.95 7.84
N ALA A 167 5.65 20.62 6.73
CA ALA A 167 7.00 21.09 6.43
C ALA A 167 7.53 22.18 7.39
N ARG A 168 6.61 22.95 8.00
CA ARG A 168 6.93 24.04 8.91
C ARG A 168 7.22 23.51 10.30
N THR A 169 6.36 22.63 10.82
CA THR A 169 6.49 22.10 12.20
C THR A 169 7.39 20.87 12.26
N GLY A 170 7.43 20.06 11.20
CA GLY A 170 8.08 18.75 11.17
C GLY A 170 7.20 17.65 11.76
N GLU A 171 5.94 17.94 12.10
CA GLU A 171 5.03 17.01 12.77
C GLU A 171 4.26 16.16 11.76
N VAL A 172 3.98 14.91 12.14
CA VAL A 172 3.07 14.03 11.41
C VAL A 172 1.64 14.47 11.72
N THR A 173 0.94 14.99 10.71
CA THR A 173 -0.44 15.50 10.83
C THR A 173 -1.48 14.45 10.49
N TRP A 174 -1.08 13.42 9.73
CA TRP A 174 -1.88 12.24 9.45
C TRP A 174 -0.96 11.06 9.17
N SER A 175 -1.41 9.87 9.53
CA SER A 175 -0.77 8.63 9.11
C SER A 175 -1.81 7.53 8.93
N GLY A 176 -1.54 6.68 7.96
CA GLY A 176 -2.42 5.59 7.58
C GLY A 176 -1.61 4.37 7.19
N THR A 177 -2.09 3.20 7.59
CA THR A 177 -1.50 1.91 7.22
C THR A 177 -2.51 1.10 6.43
N GLY A 178 -2.04 0.39 5.41
CA GLY A 178 -2.84 -0.51 4.61
C GLY A 178 -2.13 -1.85 4.49
N GLU A 179 -2.72 -2.91 5.01
CA GLU A 179 -2.20 -4.26 4.94
C GLU A 179 -3.10 -5.12 4.05
N TRP A 180 -2.49 -5.81 3.10
CA TRP A 180 -3.19 -6.68 2.17
C TRP A 180 -2.42 -8.00 2.02
N LYS A 181 -3.11 -9.11 2.31
CA LYS A 181 -2.57 -10.47 2.16
C LYS A 181 -3.53 -11.30 1.31
N ARG A 182 -2.98 -12.08 0.39
CA ARG A 182 -3.71 -13.06 -0.41
C ARG A 182 -2.94 -14.37 -0.44
N GLY A 183 -3.60 -15.44 0.02
CA GLY A 183 -3.12 -16.82 -0.09
C GLY A 183 -3.88 -17.62 -1.15
N GLY A 184 -3.21 -18.57 -1.81
CA GLY A 184 -3.83 -19.52 -2.72
C GLY A 184 -3.29 -20.94 -2.51
N ILE A 185 -4.20 -21.92 -2.43
CA ILE A 185 -3.83 -23.35 -2.46
C ILE A 185 -3.32 -23.67 -3.87
N TYR A 186 -2.15 -24.32 -3.98
CA TYR A 186 -1.54 -24.72 -5.27
C TYR A 186 -1.19 -23.61 -6.27
N GLY A 187 -0.79 -22.41 -5.81
CA GLY A 187 -0.20 -21.41 -6.71
C GLY A 187 -1.16 -20.73 -7.70
N PHE A 188 -2.47 -20.99 -7.62
CA PHE A 188 -3.51 -20.32 -8.44
C PHE A 188 -3.95 -18.94 -7.88
N GLY A 189 -3.00 -18.19 -7.33
CA GLY A 189 -3.21 -16.86 -6.76
C GLY A 189 -2.33 -15.82 -7.43
N GLU A 190 -2.31 -15.76 -8.77
CA GLU A 190 -1.66 -14.65 -9.47
C GLU A 190 -2.35 -13.35 -9.08
N THR A 191 -1.70 -12.60 -8.21
CA THR A 191 -2.14 -11.24 -7.89
C THR A 191 -1.49 -10.31 -8.87
N LYS A 192 -2.29 -9.57 -9.62
CA LYS A 192 -1.76 -8.48 -10.42
C LYS A 192 -1.26 -7.37 -9.49
N LEU A 193 -0.02 -6.94 -9.68
CA LEU A 193 0.64 -5.96 -8.79
C LEU A 193 -0.11 -4.62 -8.75
N ASP A 194 -0.84 -4.28 -9.80
CA ASP A 194 -1.65 -3.07 -9.90
C ASP A 194 -2.91 -3.14 -9.01
N GLU A 195 -3.56 -4.31 -8.94
CA GLU A 195 -4.66 -4.58 -8.02
C GLU A 195 -4.18 -4.50 -6.56
N ALA A 196 -3.05 -5.14 -6.25
CA ALA A 196 -2.45 -5.09 -4.91
C ALA A 196 -2.11 -3.65 -4.51
N ALA A 197 -1.47 -2.89 -5.40
CA ALA A 197 -1.16 -1.48 -5.15
C ALA A 197 -2.41 -0.64 -4.87
N GLY A 198 -3.47 -0.82 -5.66
CA GLY A 198 -4.75 -0.16 -5.44
C GLY A 198 -5.33 -0.47 -4.07
N ARG A 199 -5.43 -1.76 -3.72
CA ARG A 199 -5.97 -2.19 -2.41
C ARG A 199 -5.17 -1.68 -1.23
N LEU A 200 -3.84 -1.73 -1.30
CA LEU A 200 -2.97 -1.21 -0.25
C LEU A 200 -3.21 0.27 0.01
N LEU A 201 -3.27 1.07 -1.07
CA LEU A 201 -3.50 2.51 -0.97
C LEU A 201 -4.91 2.83 -0.50
N ASP A 202 -5.94 2.16 -1.01
CA ASP A 202 -7.32 2.36 -0.57
C ASP A 202 -7.47 2.10 0.94
N LEU A 203 -6.81 1.06 1.46
CA LEU A 203 -6.80 0.74 2.88
C LEU A 203 -6.04 1.79 3.70
N ALA A 204 -4.85 2.18 3.24
CA ALA A 204 -4.03 3.17 3.95
C ALA A 204 -4.66 4.55 4.03
N PHE A 205 -5.38 4.96 2.98
CA PHE A 205 -6.01 6.27 2.88
C PHE A 205 -7.51 6.25 3.20
N ALA A 206 -8.03 5.16 3.77
CA ALA A 206 -9.46 5.02 4.06
C ALA A 206 -10.01 6.09 5.02
N SER A 207 -9.15 6.60 5.90
CA SER A 207 -9.48 7.59 6.94
C SER A 207 -9.12 9.04 6.59
N LEU A 208 -8.46 9.27 5.45
CA LEU A 208 -8.06 10.60 4.98
C LEU A 208 -9.15 11.25 4.14
#